data_AF-A0A4Y8A6Y5-F1
#
_entry.id   AF-A0A4Y8A6Y5-F1
#
_cell.length_a   1.000
_cell.length_b   1.000
_cell.length_c   1.000
_cell.angle_alpha   90.00
_cell.angle_beta   90.00
_cell.angle_gamma   90.00
#
_symmetry.space_group_name_H-M   'P 1'
#
loop_
_entity.id
_entity.type
_entity.pdbx_description
1 polymer ?
#
loop_
_entity_poly.entity_id
_entity_poly.type
_entity_poly.pdbx_seq_one_letter_code
_entity_poly.pdbx_strand_id
1 'polypeptide(L)'
;SPGPGEVLIRNHSIAVNPIDWKQQTLGVMVESYPKILGSDIAGVVVEAGPAVDNFKPGDRVLAAAPSITTNNADKSAFQTFTVVPASYATKIPDSLTFNQAATLPMAVNTASIAFFANLNLPLPPD
;
A
#
# COMPACT_ATOMS: atom_id res chain seq x y z
N SER A 1 -12.81 -3.21 9.95
CA SER A 1 -12.61 -1.79 10.28
C SER A 1 -11.16 -1.56 10.66
N PRO A 2 -10.60 -0.36 10.44
CA PRO A 2 -9.22 -0.06 10.77
C PRO A 2 -9.03 0.06 12.29
N GLY A 3 -7.90 -0.43 12.80
CA GLY A 3 -7.46 -0.21 14.17
C GLY A 3 -6.80 1.16 14.38
N PRO A 4 -6.26 1.42 15.58
CA PRO A 4 -5.52 2.66 15.84
C PRO A 4 -4.34 2.85 14.87
N GLY A 5 -4.21 4.04 14.29
CA GLY A 5 -3.16 4.38 13.32
C GLY A 5 -3.37 3.80 11.92
N GLU A 6 -4.54 3.21 11.63
CA GLU A 6 -4.83 2.58 10.35
C GLU A 6 -5.96 3.29 9.59
N VAL A 7 -5.97 3.12 8.27
CA VAL A 7 -7.06 3.56 7.40
C VAL A 7 -7.60 2.38 6.61
N LEU A 8 -8.92 2.34 6.43
CA LEU A 8 -9.57 1.43 5.51
C LEU A 8 -9.79 2.15 4.19
N ILE A 9 -9.30 1.56 3.11
CA ILE A 9 -9.38 2.11 1.76
C ILE A 9 -10.27 1.20 0.92
N ARG A 10 -11.21 1.79 0.17
CA ARG A 10 -11.88 1.12 -0.93
C ARG A 10 -10.99 1.19 -2.16
N ASN A 11 -10.51 0.05 -2.62
CA ASN A 11 -9.59 -0.04 -3.73
C ASN A 11 -10.32 0.27 -5.05
N HIS A 12 -9.79 1.23 -5.80
CA HIS A 12 -10.24 1.52 -7.17
C HIS A 12 -9.32 0.85 -8.19
N SER A 13 -8.02 0.86 -7.90
CA SER A 13 -6.98 0.28 -8.74
C SER A 13 -5.95 -0.43 -7.88
N ILE A 14 -5.40 -1.52 -8.41
CA ILE A 14 -4.27 -2.26 -7.85
C ILE A 14 -3.19 -2.40 -8.91
N ALA A 15 -1.93 -2.58 -8.48
CA ALA A 15 -0.86 -2.94 -9.39
C ALA A 15 -0.28 -4.32 -9.05
N VAL A 16 0.19 -5.00 -10.08
CA VAL A 16 0.88 -6.29 -9.99
C VAL A 16 2.38 -6.04 -10.07
N ASN A 17 3.11 -6.68 -9.18
CA ASN A 17 4.56 -6.62 -9.05
C ASN A 17 5.20 -7.99 -9.31
N PRO A 18 6.50 -8.05 -9.64
CA PRO A 18 7.20 -9.32 -9.83
C PRO A 18 7.20 -10.25 -8.61
N ILE A 19 6.96 -9.73 -7.39
CA ILE A 19 6.86 -10.55 -6.19
C ILE A 19 5.55 -11.36 -6.15
N ASP A 20 4.46 -10.86 -6.73
CA ASP A 20 3.14 -11.49 -6.60
C ASP A 20 3.10 -12.85 -7.30
N TRP A 21 3.58 -12.94 -8.54
CA TRP A 21 3.62 -14.24 -9.23
C TRP A 21 4.65 -15.18 -8.59
N LYS A 22 5.75 -14.66 -8.03
CA LYS A 22 6.74 -15.47 -7.32
C LYS A 22 6.14 -16.04 -6.03
N GLN A 23 5.37 -15.25 -5.28
CA GLN A 23 4.61 -15.72 -4.12
C GLN A 23 3.65 -16.84 -4.54
N GLN A 24 2.86 -16.61 -5.59
CA GLN A 24 1.86 -17.57 -6.08
C GLN A 24 2.47 -18.88 -6.59
N THR A 25 3.57 -18.83 -7.35
CA THR A 25 4.14 -20.01 -8.03
C THR A 25 5.24 -20.69 -7.23
N LEU A 26 6.08 -19.92 -6.54
CA LEU A 26 7.28 -20.43 -5.87
C LEU A 26 7.12 -20.49 -4.34
N GLY A 27 6.06 -19.88 -3.78
CA GLY A 27 5.85 -19.81 -2.33
C GLY A 27 6.86 -18.94 -1.59
N VAL A 28 7.65 -18.12 -2.28
CA VAL A 28 8.61 -17.21 -1.62
C VAL A 28 7.84 -16.22 -0.75
N MET A 29 8.28 -15.99 0.50
CA MET A 29 7.61 -15.06 1.42
C MET A 29 6.10 -15.39 1.64
N VAL A 30 5.74 -16.67 1.54
CA VAL A 30 4.42 -17.19 1.90
C VAL A 30 4.61 -18.18 3.05
N GLU A 31 4.05 -17.86 4.22
CA GLU A 31 4.14 -18.73 5.41
C GLU A 31 3.11 -19.87 5.36
N SER A 32 1.88 -19.57 4.92
CA SER A 32 0.80 -20.54 4.81
C SER A 32 -0.26 -20.09 3.82
N TYR A 33 -1.10 -21.04 3.38
CA TYR A 33 -2.26 -20.80 2.53
C TYR A 33 -3.57 -21.08 3.32
N PRO A 34 -4.69 -20.44 2.96
CA PRO A 34 -4.86 -19.44 1.89
C PRO A 34 -4.25 -18.08 2.24
N LYS A 35 -3.77 -17.35 1.23
CA LYS A 35 -3.21 -16.00 1.37
C LYS A 35 -3.72 -15.09 0.26
N ILE A 36 -4.21 -13.89 0.63
CA ILE A 36 -4.47 -12.81 -0.31
C ILE A 36 -3.14 -12.11 -0.59
N LEU A 37 -2.80 -11.89 -1.86
CA LEU A 37 -1.54 -11.28 -2.30
C LEU A 37 -1.71 -9.78 -2.62
N GLY A 38 -0.65 -9.18 -3.15
CA GLY A 38 -0.65 -7.80 -3.64
C GLY A 38 -0.32 -6.78 -2.56
N SER A 39 0.38 -5.74 -2.98
CA SER A 39 0.90 -4.68 -2.10
C SER A 39 0.60 -3.26 -2.58
N ASP A 40 0.19 -3.06 -3.83
CA ASP A 40 -0.04 -1.72 -4.37
C ASP A 40 -1.53 -1.44 -4.55
N ILE A 41 -2.02 -0.38 -3.90
CA ILE A 41 -3.41 0.10 -4.00
C ILE A 41 -3.46 1.60 -4.30
N ALA A 42 -4.51 2.00 -5.02
CA ALA A 42 -5.01 3.37 -5.03
C ALA A 42 -6.53 3.37 -4.96
N GLY A 43 -7.08 4.32 -4.21
CA GLY A 43 -8.50 4.35 -3.94
C GLY A 43 -8.94 5.48 -3.01
N VAL A 44 -10.03 5.25 -2.31
CA VAL A 44 -10.67 6.25 -1.46
C VAL A 44 -10.71 5.74 -0.02
N VAL A 45 -10.28 6.58 0.93
CA VAL A 45 -10.44 6.29 2.36
C VAL A 45 -11.92 6.21 2.68
N VAL A 46 -12.36 5.11 3.30
CA VAL A 46 -13.74 4.95 3.76
C VAL A 46 -13.87 5.13 5.26
N GLU A 47 -12.82 4.81 6.02
CA GLU A 47 -12.78 4.94 7.47
C GLU A 47 -11.34 5.19 7.93
N ALA A 48 -11.15 6.08 8.90
CA ALA A 48 -9.87 6.30 9.58
C ALA A 48 -10.01 5.83 11.03
N GLY A 49 -9.07 5.01 11.48
CA GLY A 49 -9.07 4.49 12.83
C GLY A 49 -8.65 5.52 13.87
N PRO A 50 -8.73 5.19 15.17
CA PRO A 50 -8.26 6.06 16.24
C PRO A 50 -6.81 6.53 16.02
N ALA A 51 -6.46 7.74 16.46
CA ALA A 51 -5.10 8.30 16.30
C ALA A 51 -4.62 8.49 14.84
N VAL A 52 -5.53 8.53 13.87
CA VAL A 52 -5.28 9.04 12.52
C VAL A 52 -5.90 10.43 12.38
N ASP A 53 -5.06 11.44 12.13
CA ASP A 53 -5.44 12.84 12.02
C ASP A 53 -5.28 13.41 10.60
N ASN A 54 -4.44 12.78 9.79
CA ASN A 54 -4.09 13.24 8.44
C ASN A 54 -5.00 12.70 7.33
N PHE A 55 -5.92 11.78 7.62
CA PHE A 55 -6.88 11.21 6.65
C PHE A 55 -8.32 11.31 7.13
N LYS A 56 -9.25 11.45 6.17
CA LYS A 56 -10.69 11.39 6.41
C LYS A 56 -11.41 10.63 5.30
N PRO A 57 -12.62 10.10 5.55
CA PRO A 57 -13.44 9.49 4.51
C PRO A 57 -13.60 10.41 3.29
N GLY A 58 -13.45 9.85 2.09
CA GLY A 58 -13.48 10.58 0.83
C GLY A 58 -12.12 11.03 0.29
N ASP A 59 -11.06 11.00 1.11
CA ASP A 59 -9.71 11.32 0.62
C ASP A 59 -9.25 10.32 -0.45
N ARG A 60 -8.75 10.82 -1.58
CA ARG A 60 -8.12 10.03 -2.63
C ARG A 60 -6.67 9.73 -2.24
N VAL A 61 -6.30 8.46 -2.25
CA VAL A 61 -4.99 8.00 -1.76
C VAL A 61 -4.35 6.94 -2.65
N LEU A 62 -3.03 6.85 -2.56
CA LEU A 62 -2.27 5.64 -2.87
C LEU A 62 -1.70 5.07 -1.57
N ALA A 63 -1.46 3.76 -1.51
CA ALA A 63 -0.82 3.15 -0.35
C ALA A 63 -0.08 1.85 -0.68
N ALA A 64 0.91 1.55 0.16
CA ALA A 64 1.62 0.28 0.18
C ALA A 64 1.00 -0.65 1.24
N ALA A 65 0.26 -1.67 0.81
CA ALA A 65 -0.30 -2.69 1.68
C ALA A 65 0.80 -3.68 2.14
N PRO A 66 0.97 -3.94 3.46
CA PRO A 66 2.06 -4.76 3.99
C PRO A 66 1.82 -6.28 3.86
N SER A 67 1.27 -6.74 2.74
CA SER A 67 0.96 -8.16 2.47
C SER A 67 2.21 -9.05 2.44
N ILE A 68 3.34 -8.51 2.00
CA ILE A 68 4.59 -9.27 1.85
C ILE A 68 5.18 -9.62 3.22
N THR A 69 5.05 -8.71 4.19
CA THR A 69 5.66 -8.84 5.53
C THR A 69 4.66 -9.32 6.58
N THR A 70 3.41 -9.58 6.21
CA THR A 70 2.36 -10.03 7.14
C THR A 70 1.55 -11.16 6.52
N ASN A 71 0.95 -12.00 7.35
CA ASN A 71 -0.03 -13.00 6.91
C ASN A 71 -1.47 -12.56 7.21
N ASN A 72 -1.72 -11.25 7.26
CA ASN A 72 -3.03 -10.67 7.56
C ASN A 72 -3.76 -10.34 6.25
N ALA A 73 -4.88 -11.03 6.02
CA ALA A 73 -5.72 -10.84 4.84
C ALA A 73 -6.23 -9.40 4.71
N ASP A 74 -6.60 -8.73 5.81
CA ASP A 74 -7.12 -7.35 5.78
C ASP A 74 -6.07 -6.36 5.27
N LYS A 75 -4.78 -6.72 5.36
CA LYS A 75 -3.63 -5.89 4.97
C LYS A 75 -3.09 -6.22 3.57
N SER A 76 -3.87 -6.90 2.74
CA SER A 76 -3.47 -7.32 1.39
C SER A 76 -4.21 -6.57 0.29
N ALA A 77 -3.60 -6.39 -0.89
CA ALA A 77 -4.14 -5.48 -1.92
C ALA A 77 -5.16 -6.12 -2.86
N PHE A 78 -5.05 -7.42 -3.18
CA PHE A 78 -5.88 -8.08 -4.21
C PHE A 78 -7.29 -8.40 -3.71
N GLN A 79 -8.01 -7.36 -3.32
CA GLN A 79 -9.37 -7.35 -2.82
C GLN A 79 -9.98 -5.95 -2.99
N THR A 80 -11.26 -5.78 -2.63
CA THR A 80 -11.99 -4.52 -2.81
C THR A 80 -11.76 -3.50 -1.69
N PHE A 81 -11.33 -3.94 -0.51
CA PHE A 81 -11.02 -3.07 0.62
C PHE A 81 -9.74 -3.52 1.32
N THR A 82 -8.87 -2.58 1.67
CA THR A 82 -7.61 -2.90 2.34
C THR A 82 -7.40 -1.96 3.53
N VAL A 83 -6.98 -2.54 4.65
CA VAL A 83 -6.52 -1.82 5.83
C VAL A 83 -5.01 -1.62 5.72
N VAL A 84 -4.56 -0.38 5.84
CA VAL A 84 -3.13 -0.04 5.85
C VAL A 84 -2.80 0.87 7.03
N PRO A 85 -1.56 0.82 7.57
CA PRO A 85 -1.08 1.89 8.44
C PRO A 85 -1.20 3.24 7.72
N ALA A 86 -1.66 4.28 8.41
CA ALA A 86 -1.78 5.62 7.84
C ALA A 86 -0.43 6.14 7.31
N SER A 87 0.68 5.75 7.93
CA SER A 87 2.04 6.07 7.49
C SER A 87 2.44 5.43 6.15
N TYR A 88 1.68 4.45 5.66
CA TYR A 88 1.94 3.74 4.41
C TYR A 88 1.06 4.26 3.27
N ALA A 89 0.25 5.28 3.53
CA ALA A 89 -0.63 5.94 2.57
C ALA A 89 -0.23 7.41 2.37
N THR A 90 -0.58 7.95 1.21
CA THR A 90 -0.50 9.40 0.96
C THR A 90 -1.62 9.85 0.04
N LYS A 91 -2.01 11.11 0.16
CA LYS A 91 -3.06 11.71 -0.69
C LYS A 91 -2.53 11.92 -2.10
N ILE A 92 -3.41 11.74 -3.09
CA ILE A 92 -3.09 12.00 -4.49
C ILE A 92 -3.84 13.24 -4.99
N PRO A 93 -3.23 14.06 -5.87
CA PRO A 93 -3.90 15.23 -6.44
C PRO A 93 -5.00 14.80 -7.42
N ASP A 94 -5.93 15.70 -7.71
CA ASP A 94 -7.08 15.36 -8.56
C ASP A 94 -6.70 14.95 -9.98
N SER A 95 -5.58 15.50 -10.48
CA SER A 95 -5.00 15.22 -11.79
C SER A 95 -4.41 13.82 -11.92
N LEU A 96 -4.14 13.11 -10.81
CA LEU A 96 -3.56 11.76 -10.84
C LEU A 96 -4.67 10.71 -10.77
N THR A 97 -4.84 9.94 -11.84
CA THR A 97 -5.84 8.86 -11.86
C THR A 97 -5.46 7.72 -10.91
N PHE A 98 -6.43 6.93 -10.43
CA PHE A 98 -6.13 5.77 -9.58
C PHE A 98 -5.24 4.73 -10.27
N ASN A 99 -5.39 4.54 -11.58
CA ASN A 99 -4.51 3.62 -12.33
C ASN A 99 -3.06 4.09 -12.33
N GLN A 100 -2.80 5.39 -12.52
CA GLN A 100 -1.44 5.94 -12.44
C GLN A 100 -0.91 5.92 -11.00
N ALA A 101 -1.77 6.22 -10.03
CA ALA A 101 -1.38 6.24 -8.62
C ALA A 101 -0.99 4.84 -8.11
N ALA A 102 -1.73 3.80 -8.52
CA ALA A 102 -1.47 2.42 -8.09
C ALA A 102 -0.13 1.87 -8.58
N THR A 103 0.49 2.43 -9.62
CA THR A 103 1.80 1.96 -10.10
C THR A 103 2.99 2.49 -9.30
N LEU A 104 2.75 3.37 -8.32
CA LEU A 104 3.80 4.07 -7.58
C LEU A 104 4.29 3.38 -6.29
N PRO A 105 3.44 2.80 -5.41
CA PRO A 105 3.86 2.52 -4.03
C PRO A 105 5.08 1.59 -3.92
N MET A 106 5.06 0.40 -4.52
CA MET A 106 6.20 -0.53 -4.52
C MET A 106 7.44 0.06 -5.20
N ALA A 107 7.26 0.62 -6.40
CA ALA A 107 8.36 1.14 -7.21
C ALA A 107 9.09 2.29 -6.50
N VAL A 108 8.34 3.26 -5.98
CA VAL A 108 8.87 4.42 -5.25
C VAL A 108 9.50 3.99 -3.94
N ASN A 109 8.87 3.10 -3.17
CA ASN A 109 9.45 2.62 -1.92
C ASN A 109 10.78 1.89 -2.15
N THR A 110 10.82 1.00 -3.15
CA THR A 110 12.03 0.25 -3.50
C THR A 110 13.16 1.18 -3.96
N ALA A 111 12.87 2.14 -4.83
CA ALA A 111 13.85 3.13 -5.27
C ALA A 111 14.33 4.01 -4.11
N SER A 112 13.45 4.40 -3.20
CA SER A 112 13.79 5.23 -2.03
C SER A 112 14.74 4.52 -1.08
N ILE A 113 14.51 3.23 -0.80
CA ILE A 113 15.45 2.41 0.00
C ILE A 113 16.81 2.33 -0.69
N ALA A 114 16.84 2.08 -2.00
CA ALA A 114 18.08 2.01 -2.76
C ALA A 114 18.87 3.34 -2.69
N PHE A 115 18.21 4.47 -2.92
CA PHE A 115 18.85 5.78 -2.98
C PHE A 115 19.26 6.29 -1.61
N PHE A 116 18.38 6.25 -0.62
CA PHE A 116 18.58 6.98 0.62
C PHE A 116 19.15 6.10 1.74
N ALA A 117 18.72 4.83 1.83
CA ALA A 117 19.23 3.94 2.88
C ALA A 117 20.52 3.22 2.48
N ASN A 118 20.65 2.82 1.21
CA ASN A 118 21.81 2.04 0.76
C ASN A 118 22.90 2.91 0.13
N LEU A 119 22.53 3.83 -0.76
CA LEU A 119 23.48 4.71 -1.44
C LEU A 119 23.77 6.02 -0.68
N ASN A 120 23.05 6.28 0.42
CA ASN A 120 23.21 7.47 1.26
C ASN A 120 23.14 8.79 0.46
N LEU A 121 22.30 8.85 -0.57
CA LEU A 121 22.02 10.11 -1.26
C LEU A 121 21.27 11.07 -0.31
N PRO A 122 21.46 12.39 -0.44
CA PRO A 122 20.69 13.35 0.34
C PRO A 122 19.20 13.23 0.00
N LEU A 123 18.35 13.41 1.02
CA LEU A 123 16.90 13.49 0.80
C LEU A 123 16.58 14.70 -0.10
N PRO A 124 15.51 14.62 -0.91
CA PRO A 124 14.99 15.77 -1.63
C PRO A 124 14.67 16.91 -0.63
N PRO A 125 14.85 18.18 -1.02
CA PRO A 125 14.40 19.29 -0.21
C PRO A 125 12.87 19.25 -0.05
N ASP A 126 12.39 19.75 1.09
CA ASP A 126 10.96 19.92 1.41
C ASP A 126 10.26 20.93 0.47
#